data_AF-A0A1M7Z1G2-F1
#
_entry.id   AF-A0A1M7Z1G2-F1
#
_cell.length_a   1.000
_cell.length_b   1.000
_cell.length_c   1.000
_cell.angle_alpha   90.00
_cell.angle_beta   90.00
_cell.angle_gamma   90.00
#
_symmetry.space_group_name_H-M   'P 1'
#
loop_
_entity.id
_entity.type
_entity.pdbx_description
1 polymer ?
#
loop_
_entity_poly.entity_id
_entity_poly.type
_entity_poly.pdbx_seq_one_letter_code
_entity_poly.pdbx_strand_id
1 'polypeptide(L)' 'MTLLEQAKQLLTAPVTRETLNQLEALADKARNEEAEQIGDLIEAALVSAPAEVLAQYQASLL' A
#
# COMPACT_ATOMS: atom_id res chain seq x y z
N MET A 1 -5.78 15.49 7.47
CA MET A 1 -5.70 14.05 7.26
C MET A 1 -4.23 13.70 7.09
N THR A 2 -3.70 12.79 7.89
CA THR A 2 -2.30 12.33 7.78
C THR A 2 -2.11 11.42 6.55
N LEU A 3 -0.86 11.09 6.18
CA LEU A 3 -0.60 10.12 5.10
C LEU A 3 -1.03 8.73 5.55
N LEU A 4 -0.86 8.42 6.83
CA LEU A 4 -1.36 7.18 7.43
C LEU A 4 -2.89 7.07 7.36
N GLU A 5 -3.64 8.14 7.64
CA GLU A 5 -5.09 8.14 7.49
C GLU A 5 -5.53 7.92 6.05
N GLN A 6 -4.80 8.52 5.08
CA GLN A 6 -5.01 8.27 3.66
C GLN A 6 -4.74 6.80 3.31
N ALA A 7 -3.64 6.23 3.78
CA ALA A 7 -3.29 4.83 3.56
C ALA A 7 -4.37 3.88 4.11
N LYS A 8 -4.88 4.15 5.32
CA LYS A 8 -5.97 3.39 5.93
C LYS A 8 -7.27 3.49 5.13
N GLN A 9 -7.59 4.67 4.59
CA GLN A 9 -8.77 4.83 3.73
C GLN A 9 -8.67 3.99 2.44
N LEU A 10 -7.50 3.92 1.81
CA LEU A 10 -7.29 3.11 0.61
C LEU A 10 -7.57 1.62 0.83
N LEU A 11 -7.36 1.14 2.06
CA LEU A 11 -7.58 -0.25 2.47
C LEU A 11 -9.01 -0.54 2.93
N THR A 12 -9.91 0.45 2.93
CA THR A 12 -11.34 0.21 3.17
C THR A 12 -12.05 -0.43 1.97
N ALA A 13 -11.43 -0.36 0.79
CA ALA A 13 -11.86 -1.01 -0.42
C ALA A 13 -10.99 -2.25 -0.71
N PRO A 14 -11.43 -3.18 -1.59
CA PRO A 14 -10.60 -4.30 -2.01
C PRO A 14 -9.24 -3.84 -2.54
N VAL A 15 -8.17 -4.51 -2.12
CA VAL A 15 -6.81 -4.18 -2.57
C VAL A 15 -6.69 -4.43 -4.06
N THR A 16 -6.33 -3.38 -4.78
CA THR A 16 -6.00 -3.42 -6.22
C THR A 16 -4.54 -3.08 -6.43
N ARG A 17 -4.05 -3.26 -7.67
CA ARG A 17 -2.71 -2.79 -8.04
C ARG A 17 -2.54 -1.30 -7.78
N GLU A 18 -3.57 -0.51 -8.09
CA GLU A 18 -3.55 0.94 -7.87
C GLU A 18 -3.48 1.28 -6.38
N THR A 19 -4.21 0.53 -5.53
CA THR A 19 -4.13 0.65 -4.06
C THR A 19 -2.69 0.50 -3.57
N LEU A 20 -1.99 -0.57 -4.00
CA LEU A 20 -0.61 -0.84 -3.60
C LEU A 20 0.36 0.27 -4.04
N ASN A 21 0.26 0.72 -5.30
CA ASN A 21 1.07 1.82 -5.81
C ASN A 21 0.82 3.14 -5.06
N GLN A 22 -0.43 3.42 -4.68
CA GLN A 22 -0.76 4.61 -3.91
C GLN A 22 -0.23 4.52 -2.48
N LEU A 23 -0.26 3.34 -1.86
CA LEU A 23 0.33 3.13 -0.53
C LEU A 23 1.85 3.35 -0.55
N GLU A 24 2.56 2.79 -1.54
CA GLU A 24 3.99 3.03 -1.73
C GLU A 24 4.32 4.52 -1.90
N ALA A 25 3.55 5.22 -2.75
CA ALA A 25 3.71 6.65 -2.95
C ALA A 25 3.43 7.48 -1.69
N LEU A 26 2.59 6.99 -0.77
CA LEU A 26 2.37 7.60 0.54
C LEU A 26 3.54 7.29 1.50
N ALA A 27 4.07 6.06 1.47
CA ALA A 27 5.22 5.65 2.27
C ALA A 27 6.47 6.49 1.93
N ASP A 28 6.76 6.72 0.65
CA ASP A 28 7.87 7.56 0.17
C ASP A 28 7.80 9.01 0.69
N LYS A 29 6.57 9.51 0.87
CA LYS A 29 6.31 10.87 1.37
C LYS A 29 6.31 10.94 2.90
N ALA A 30 6.02 9.83 3.57
CA ALA A 30 5.97 9.75 5.02
C ALA A 30 7.39 9.80 5.63
N ARG A 31 7.45 10.06 6.94
CA ARG A 31 8.70 10.19 7.69
C ARG A 31 8.57 9.53 9.06
N ASN A 32 9.67 9.00 9.56
CA ASN A 32 9.77 8.37 10.89
C ASN A 32 8.69 7.29 11.07
N GLU A 33 8.05 7.26 12.24
CA GLU A 33 7.02 6.29 12.63
C GLU A 33 5.84 6.22 11.65
N GLU A 34 5.50 7.32 10.97
CA GLU A 34 4.42 7.30 9.98
C GLU A 34 4.80 6.49 8.73
N ALA A 35 6.07 6.51 8.33
CA ALA A 35 6.54 5.69 7.21
C ALA A 35 6.59 4.20 7.59
N GLU A 36 7.02 3.89 8.82
CA GLU A 36 7.02 2.51 9.32
C GLU A 36 5.60 1.93 9.35
N GLN A 37 4.63 2.67 9.89
CA GLN A 37 3.24 2.21 9.94
C GLN A 37 2.61 2.05 8.55
N ILE A 38 2.97 2.87 7.56
CA ILE A 38 2.49 2.69 6.18
C ILE A 38 3.17 1.47 5.54
N GLY A 39 4.45 1.23 5.84
CA GLY A 39 5.16 0.00 5.44
C GLY A 39 4.44 -1.26 5.93
N ASP A 40 4.08 -1.30 7.22
CA ASP A 40 3.31 -2.41 7.80
C ASP A 40 1.97 -2.63 7.09
N LEU A 41 1.28 -1.54 6.70
CA LEU A 41 0.03 -1.61 5.94
C LEU A 41 0.24 -2.16 4.52
N ILE A 42 1.33 -1.81 3.86
CA ILE A 42 1.69 -2.34 2.53
C ILE A 42 1.94 -3.85 2.64
N GLU A 43 2.73 -4.28 3.61
CA GLU A 43 3.02 -5.70 3.84
C GLU A 43 1.73 -6.50 4.10
N ALA A 44 0.86 -5.99 4.97
CA ALA A 44 -0.43 -6.62 5.24
C ALA A 44 -1.34 -6.66 4.00
N ALA A 45 -1.33 -5.61 3.19
CA ALA A 45 -2.07 -5.55 1.93
C ALA A 45 -1.55 -6.58 0.91
N LEU A 46 -0.23 -6.76 0.81
CA LEU A 46 0.38 -7.75 -0.07
C LEU A 46 0.04 -9.19 0.37
N VAL A 47 0.06 -9.48 1.67
CA VAL A 47 -0.29 -10.82 2.18
C VAL A 47 -1.76 -11.17 1.91
N SER A 48 -2.65 -10.18 1.96
CA SER A 48 -4.10 -10.37 1.77
C SER A 48 -4.58 -10.17 0.33
N ALA A 49 -3.73 -9.64 -0.55
CA ALA A 49 -4.09 -9.36 -1.94
C ALA A 49 -4.32 -10.65 -2.74
N PRO A 50 -5.30 -10.66 -3.67
CA PRO A 50 -5.47 -11.75 -4.62
C PRO A 50 -4.21 -11.97 -5.46
N ALA A 51 -3.93 -13.22 -5.81
CA ALA A 51 -2.75 -13.59 -6.60
C ALA A 51 -2.63 -12.82 -7.93
N GLU A 52 -3.75 -12.50 -8.57
CA GLU A 52 -3.78 -11.70 -9.80
C GLU A 52 -3.29 -10.26 -9.56
N VAL A 53 -3.68 -9.64 -8.44
CA VAL A 53 -3.24 -8.29 -8.07
C VAL A 53 -1.74 -8.30 -7.76
N LEU A 54 -1.26 -9.32 -7.05
CA LEU A 54 0.17 -9.48 -6.78
C LEU A 54 0.99 -9.67 -8.05
N ALA A 55 0.51 -10.48 -9.00
CA ALA A 55 1.18 -10.68 -10.28
C ALA A 55 1.26 -9.37 -11.09
N GLN A 56 0.17 -8.59 -11.12
CA GLN A 56 0.14 -7.28 -11.80
C GLN A 56 1.06 -6.26 -11.13
N TYR A 57 1.13 -6.26 -9.80
CA TYR A 57 2.01 -5.36 -9.04
C TYR A 57 3.49 -5.73 -9.25
N GLN A 58 3.86 -7.00 -9.14
CA GLN A 58 5.24 -7.48 -9.40
C GLN A 58 5.68 -7.21 -10.84
N ALA A 59 4.81 -7.41 -11.82
CA ALA A 59 5.10 -7.09 -13.22
C ALA A 59 5.36 -5.60 -13.46
N SER A 60 4.94 -4.72 -12.55
CA SER A 60 5.17 -3.27 -12.64
C SER A 60 6.50 -2.83 -11.98
N LEU A 61 7.18 -3.73 -11.26
CA LEU A 61 8.47 -3.48 -10.61
C LEU A 61 9.68 -3.93 -11.46
N LEU A 62 9.43 -4.68 -12.54
CA LEU A 62 10.43 -5.17 -13.51
C LEU A 62 10.61 -4.17 -14.66
#